data_AF-A0A2H8TY11-F1
#
_entry.id   AF-A0A2H8TY11-F1
#
_cell.length_a   1.000
_cell.length_b   1.000
_cell.length_c   1.000
_cell.angle_alpha   90.00
_cell.angle_beta   90.00
_cell.angle_gamma   90.00
#
_symmetry.space_group_name_H-M   'P 1'
#
loop_
_entity.id
_entity.type
_entity.pdbx_description
1 polymer ?
#
loop_
_entity_poly.entity_id
_entity_poly.type
_entity_poly.pdbx_seq_one_letter_code
_entity_poly.pdbx_strand_id
1 'polypeptide(L)'
;GYDMSPFIRRYSKYLNEKALSYRTVAFDFCKVKRSKEDGVLRTMNSEKLLKTLPVLQSQLDALLEFDCSSADLTNGVINMAFMLLFRDLIRLFAGYNDSIINLLEKYFDMNKKQCRDALDLYKKFLIRMDRVGEFLKVAENVGIDKGEIPDLTKAPSSLLDALEQHLASIEGKKSAANTPTQATRFCI
;
A
#
# COMPACT_ATOMS: atom_id res chain seq x y z
N GLY A 1 -14.14 -4.91 -30.81
CA GLY A 1 -13.61 -3.54 -30.98
C GLY A 1 -14.10 -2.62 -29.88
N TYR A 2 -15.42 -2.39 -29.82
CA TYR A 2 -16.07 -1.59 -28.77
C TYR A 2 -15.74 -2.11 -27.35
N ASP A 3 -15.81 -3.43 -27.13
CA ASP A 3 -15.58 -4.06 -25.83
C ASP A 3 -14.12 -4.00 -25.33
N MET A 4 -13.16 -3.77 -26.23
CA MET A 4 -11.74 -3.65 -25.88
C MET A 4 -11.35 -2.22 -25.50
N SER A 5 -12.17 -1.23 -25.87
CA SER A 5 -11.87 0.19 -25.64
C SER A 5 -11.72 0.56 -24.15
N PRO A 6 -12.52 0.00 -23.20
CA PRO A 6 -12.31 0.23 -21.78
C PRO A 6 -10.93 -0.25 -21.29
N PHE A 7 -10.50 -1.44 -21.71
CA PHE A 7 -9.21 -2.01 -21.31
C PHE A 7 -8.03 -1.23 -21.87
N ILE A 8 -8.13 -0.73 -23.11
CA ILE A 8 -7.10 0.16 -23.67
C ILE A 8 -6.96 1.44 -22.83
N ARG A 9 -8.07 2.07 -22.45
CA ARG A 9 -8.04 3.29 -21.60
C ARG A 9 -7.47 3.01 -20.21
N ARG A 10 -7.90 1.92 -19.56
CA ARG A 10 -7.42 1.52 -18.24
C ARG A 10 -5.93 1.16 -18.26
N TYR A 11 -5.49 0.39 -19.26
CA TYR A 11 -4.08 0.05 -19.43
C TYR A 11 -3.22 1.28 -19.71
N SER A 12 -3.69 2.20 -20.56
CA SER A 12 -3.01 3.47 -20.80
C SER A 12 -2.90 4.31 -19.52
N LYS A 13 -3.96 4.37 -18.70
CA LYS A 13 -3.93 5.03 -17.39
C LYS A 13 -2.86 4.41 -16.49
N TYR A 14 -2.78 3.08 -16.42
CA TYR A 14 -1.73 2.40 -15.67
C TYR A 14 -0.32 2.78 -16.14
N LEU A 15 -0.07 2.77 -17.46
CA LEU A 15 1.25 3.13 -18.00
C LEU A 15 1.62 4.59 -17.69
N ASN A 16 0.66 5.51 -17.76
CA ASN A 16 0.87 6.90 -17.37
C ASN A 16 1.19 7.02 -15.88
N GLU A 17 0.48 6.29 -15.02
CA GLU A 17 0.73 6.27 -13.58
C GLU A 17 2.10 5.65 -13.26
N LYS A 18 2.52 4.61 -13.98
CA LYS A 18 3.85 4.01 -13.85
C LYS A 18 4.97 4.99 -14.25
N ALA A 19 4.76 5.80 -15.28
CA ALA A 19 5.71 6.86 -15.65
C ALA A 19 5.74 7.98 -14.59
N LEU A 20 4.57 8.37 -14.08
CA LEU A 20 4.43 9.36 -13.01
C LEU A 20 5.11 8.91 -11.72
N SER A 21 4.94 7.64 -11.34
CA SER A 21 5.54 7.08 -10.14
C SER A 21 7.07 7.12 -10.25
N TYR A 22 7.62 6.66 -11.39
CA TYR A 22 9.05 6.72 -11.66
C TYR A 22 9.60 8.14 -11.58
N ARG A 23 8.91 9.12 -12.19
CA ARG A 23 9.30 10.53 -12.12
C ARG A 23 9.32 11.07 -10.68
N THR A 24 8.39 10.61 -9.85
CA THR A 24 8.21 11.13 -8.49
C THR A 24 9.25 10.56 -7.52
N VAL A 25 9.59 9.27 -7.64
CA VAL A 25 10.50 8.60 -6.69
C VAL A 25 11.90 8.34 -7.25
N ALA A 26 12.12 8.58 -8.54
CA ALA A 26 13.37 8.37 -9.28
C ALA A 26 13.86 6.92 -9.32
N PHE A 27 12.94 5.95 -9.17
CA PHE A 27 13.21 4.53 -9.36
C PHE A 27 11.93 3.79 -9.78
N ASP A 28 12.09 2.60 -10.37
CA ASP A 28 10.98 1.74 -10.75
C ASP A 28 10.66 0.76 -9.61
N PHE A 29 9.47 0.87 -9.01
CA PHE A 29 9.02 -0.05 -7.97
C PHE A 29 9.05 -1.52 -8.40
N CYS A 30 8.89 -1.82 -9.68
CA CYS A 30 9.00 -3.18 -10.22
C CYS A 30 10.45 -3.66 -10.37
N LYS A 31 11.46 -2.84 -10.09
CA LYS A 31 12.88 -3.19 -10.27
C LYS A 31 13.75 -2.91 -9.04
N VAL A 32 13.17 -2.43 -7.94
CA VAL A 32 13.95 -2.16 -6.72
C VAL A 32 14.55 -3.44 -6.15
N LYS A 33 15.78 -3.32 -5.64
CA LYS A 33 16.40 -4.41 -4.86
C LYS A 33 15.51 -4.71 -3.66
N ARG A 34 15.15 -5.98 -3.53
CA ARG A 34 14.41 -6.53 -2.40
C ARG A 34 15.32 -7.43 -1.60
N SER A 35 15.47 -7.14 -0.32
CA SER A 35 16.15 -8.00 0.65
C SER A 35 15.78 -7.52 2.05
N LYS A 36 15.86 -8.42 3.03
CA LYS A 36 15.55 -8.08 4.42
C LYS A 36 16.51 -7.00 4.97
N GLU A 37 17.77 -7.05 4.57
CA GLU A 37 18.85 -6.20 5.12
C GLU A 37 19.10 -4.94 4.28
N ASP A 38 19.06 -5.03 2.95
CA ASP A 38 19.40 -3.92 2.03
C ASP A 38 18.24 -3.54 1.08
N GLY A 39 17.01 -3.98 1.36
CA GLY A 39 15.87 -3.69 0.49
C GLY A 39 15.56 -2.20 0.50
N VAL A 40 15.46 -1.57 -0.67
CA VAL A 40 15.29 -0.09 -0.79
C VAL A 40 14.08 0.39 0.01
N LEU A 41 12.95 -0.30 -0.11
CA LEU A 41 11.72 0.02 0.61
C LEU A 41 11.74 -0.44 2.07
N ARG A 42 12.51 -1.51 2.37
CA ARG A 42 12.60 -2.09 3.71
C ARG A 42 13.48 -1.26 4.66
N THR A 43 14.50 -0.59 4.14
CA THR A 43 15.44 0.21 4.96
C THR A 43 15.17 1.71 4.90
N MET A 44 14.22 2.16 4.06
CA MET A 44 13.89 3.57 3.88
C MET A 44 13.52 4.26 5.22
N ASN A 45 14.02 5.48 5.44
CA ASN A 45 13.67 6.27 6.63
C ASN A 45 12.18 6.68 6.63
N SER A 46 11.62 6.95 7.82
CA SER A 46 10.18 7.21 8.00
C SER A 46 9.66 8.36 7.16
N GLU A 47 10.41 9.47 7.06
CA GLU A 47 9.94 10.65 6.32
C GLU A 47 9.83 10.37 4.82
N LYS A 48 10.84 9.73 4.23
CA LYS A 48 10.82 9.35 2.82
C LYS A 48 9.80 8.25 2.57
N LEU A 49 9.66 7.29 3.48
CA LEU A 49 8.71 6.18 3.38
C LEU A 49 7.27 6.69 3.33
N LEU A 50 6.89 7.60 4.24
CA LEU A 50 5.55 8.19 4.29
C LEU A 50 5.19 9.00 3.03
N LYS A 51 6.19 9.54 2.32
CA LYS A 51 5.99 10.20 1.00
C LYS A 51 5.98 9.20 -0.16
N THR A 52 6.71 8.09 -0.04
CA THR A 52 6.86 7.08 -1.10
C THR A 52 5.67 6.13 -1.17
N LEU A 53 5.12 5.72 -0.02
CA LEU A 53 3.98 4.81 0.09
C LEU A 53 2.74 5.27 -0.69
N PRO A 54 2.31 6.55 -0.61
CA PRO A 54 1.21 7.05 -1.43
C PRO A 54 1.43 6.87 -2.93
N VAL A 55 2.65 7.09 -3.42
CA VAL A 55 2.99 6.94 -4.84
C VAL A 55 2.88 5.47 -5.28
N LEU A 56 3.36 4.56 -4.44
CA LEU A 56 3.22 3.12 -4.67
C LEU A 56 1.74 2.69 -4.67
N GLN A 57 0.94 3.20 -3.73
CA GLN A 57 -0.50 2.95 -3.65
C GLN A 57 -1.21 3.42 -4.92
N SER A 58 -0.94 4.64 -5.41
CA SER A 58 -1.55 5.17 -6.63
C SER A 58 -1.20 4.33 -7.86
N GLN A 59 0.05 3.90 -8.01
CA GLN A 59 0.44 3.01 -9.10
C GLN A 59 -0.26 1.64 -9.02
N LEU A 60 -0.37 1.06 -7.82
CA LEU A 60 -1.09 -0.19 -7.62
C LEU A 60 -2.59 -0.04 -7.90
N ASP A 61 -3.21 1.06 -7.49
CA ASP A 61 -4.62 1.33 -7.75
C ASP A 61 -4.90 1.42 -9.25
N ALA A 62 -4.07 2.16 -10.00
CA ALA A 62 -4.21 2.26 -11.45
C ALA A 62 -4.04 0.90 -12.16
N LEU A 63 -3.21 0.00 -11.61
CA LEU A 63 -3.10 -1.38 -12.10
C LEU A 63 -4.40 -2.15 -11.85
N LEU A 64 -4.91 -2.09 -10.61
CA LEU A 64 -6.11 -2.81 -10.18
C LEU A 64 -7.39 -2.27 -10.85
N GLU A 65 -7.38 -1.05 -11.38
CA GLU A 65 -8.45 -0.50 -12.22
C GLU A 65 -8.56 -1.15 -13.60
N PHE A 66 -7.62 -2.02 -14.00
CA PHE A 66 -7.79 -2.83 -15.21
C PHE A 66 -9.07 -3.68 -15.14
N ASP A 67 -9.36 -4.22 -13.94
CA ASP A 67 -10.68 -4.70 -13.52
C ASP A 67 -11.38 -5.54 -14.61
N CYS A 68 -10.68 -6.60 -15.04
CA CYS A 68 -11.18 -7.57 -16.01
C CYS A 68 -11.63 -8.85 -15.29
N SER A 69 -12.61 -9.51 -15.86
CA SER A 69 -12.96 -10.88 -15.53
C SER A 69 -12.23 -11.88 -16.45
N SER A 70 -12.24 -13.16 -16.10
CA SER A 70 -11.73 -14.22 -16.97
C SER A 70 -12.49 -14.29 -18.31
N ALA A 71 -13.75 -13.86 -18.34
CA ALA A 71 -14.57 -13.83 -19.56
C ALA A 71 -14.15 -12.72 -20.54
N ASP A 72 -13.45 -11.68 -20.08
CA ASP A 72 -12.96 -10.59 -20.93
C ASP A 72 -11.68 -10.98 -21.68
N LEU A 73 -10.94 -11.96 -21.14
CA LEU A 73 -9.61 -12.40 -21.57
C LEU A 73 -9.66 -13.35 -22.80
N THR A 74 -10.31 -12.86 -23.87
CA THR A 74 -10.76 -13.66 -25.02
C THR A 74 -9.79 -13.71 -26.19
N ASN A 75 -8.73 -12.90 -26.20
CA ASN A 75 -7.81 -12.79 -27.34
C ASN A 75 -6.37 -12.53 -26.89
N GLY A 76 -5.41 -12.81 -27.76
CA GLY A 76 -3.98 -12.72 -27.45
C GLY A 76 -3.51 -11.33 -26.99
N VAL A 77 -4.13 -10.24 -27.46
CA VAL A 77 -3.71 -8.88 -27.12
C VAL A 77 -4.05 -8.55 -25.67
N ILE A 78 -5.31 -8.75 -25.27
CA ILE A 78 -5.72 -8.49 -23.88
C ILE A 78 -5.05 -9.47 -22.90
N ASN A 79 -4.85 -10.73 -23.32
CA ASN A 79 -4.12 -11.72 -22.53
C ASN A 79 -2.67 -11.29 -22.28
N MET A 80 -1.97 -10.81 -23.31
CA MET A 80 -0.60 -10.31 -23.14
C MET A 80 -0.55 -9.08 -22.23
N ALA A 81 -1.48 -8.14 -22.39
CA ALA A 81 -1.58 -6.97 -21.51
C ALA A 81 -1.80 -7.40 -20.04
N PHE A 82 -2.73 -8.33 -19.80
CA PHE A 82 -3.00 -8.89 -18.47
C PHE A 82 -1.76 -9.57 -17.88
N MET A 83 -1.02 -10.38 -18.65
CA MET A 83 0.21 -11.02 -18.18
C MET A 83 1.30 -10.00 -17.78
N LEU A 84 1.40 -8.88 -18.48
CA LEU A 84 2.32 -7.80 -18.10
C LEU A 84 1.87 -7.11 -16.80
N LEU A 85 0.56 -6.86 -16.64
CA LEU A 85 0.01 -6.32 -15.40
C LEU A 85 0.21 -7.28 -14.23
N PHE A 86 -0.01 -8.59 -14.43
CA PHE A 86 0.24 -9.60 -13.40
C PHE A 86 1.70 -9.57 -12.93
N ARG A 87 2.67 -9.56 -13.85
CA ARG A 87 4.10 -9.50 -13.51
C ARG A 87 4.49 -8.22 -12.76
N ASP A 88 3.85 -7.10 -13.07
CA ASP A 88 4.05 -5.86 -12.34
C ASP A 88 3.36 -5.91 -10.96
N LEU A 89 2.15 -6.45 -10.88
CA LEU A 89 1.38 -6.61 -9.63
C LEU A 89 2.18 -7.41 -8.60
N ILE A 90 2.76 -8.55 -8.99
CA ILE A 90 3.57 -9.38 -8.10
C ILE A 90 4.70 -8.55 -7.47
N ARG A 91 5.39 -7.74 -8.28
CA ARG A 91 6.52 -6.93 -7.80
C ARG A 91 6.07 -5.73 -6.97
N LEU A 92 5.01 -5.04 -7.40
CA LEU A 92 4.43 -3.91 -6.68
C LEU A 92 3.90 -4.35 -5.31
N PHE A 93 3.14 -5.44 -5.26
CA PHE A 93 2.59 -5.96 -4.02
C PHE A 93 3.69 -6.39 -3.06
N ALA A 94 4.75 -7.03 -3.57
CA ALA A 94 5.83 -7.46 -2.72
C ALA A 94 6.65 -6.27 -2.17
N GLY A 95 6.86 -5.21 -2.97
CA GLY A 95 7.42 -3.94 -2.49
C GLY A 95 6.50 -3.20 -1.52
N TYR A 96 5.19 -3.32 -1.70
CA TYR A 96 4.19 -2.72 -0.81
C TYR A 96 4.23 -3.40 0.57
N ASN A 97 4.31 -4.73 0.62
CA ASN A 97 4.54 -5.47 1.86
C ASN A 97 5.83 -5.04 2.57
N ASP A 98 6.95 -4.94 1.83
CA ASP A 98 8.23 -4.49 2.42
C ASP A 98 8.11 -3.09 3.03
N SER A 99 7.36 -2.19 2.38
CA SER A 99 7.10 -0.84 2.84
C SER A 99 6.21 -0.82 4.09
N ILE A 100 5.17 -1.66 4.15
CA ILE A 100 4.26 -1.75 5.29
C ILE A 100 4.96 -2.35 6.51
N ILE A 101 5.79 -3.37 6.34
CA ILE A 101 6.53 -3.93 7.47
C ILE A 101 7.51 -2.87 8.02
N ASN A 102 8.24 -2.15 7.16
CA ASN A 102 9.11 -1.05 7.58
C ASN A 102 8.31 0.07 8.31
N LEU A 103 7.12 0.39 7.82
CA LEU A 103 6.23 1.37 8.44
C LEU A 103 5.84 0.95 9.87
N LEU A 104 5.44 -0.31 10.04
CA LEU A 104 5.01 -0.88 11.31
C LEU A 104 6.17 -1.01 12.32
N GLU A 105 7.35 -1.42 11.86
CA GLU A 105 8.57 -1.50 12.70
C GLU A 105 8.93 -0.15 13.33
N LYS A 106 8.65 0.96 12.63
CA LYS A 106 8.97 2.32 13.07
C LYS A 106 7.80 3.05 13.74
N TYR A 107 6.59 2.50 13.68
CA TYR A 107 5.35 3.20 14.04
C TYR A 107 5.34 3.74 15.47
N PHE A 108 5.83 2.95 16.43
CA PHE A 108 5.80 3.30 17.85
C PHE A 108 6.81 4.40 18.25
N ASP A 109 7.78 4.68 17.37
CA ASP A 109 8.76 5.75 17.53
C ASP A 109 8.39 7.03 16.74
N MET A 110 7.28 6.99 16.00
CA MET A 110 6.83 8.12 15.19
C MET A 110 6.19 9.23 16.04
N ASN A 111 6.26 10.46 15.55
CA ASN A 111 5.52 11.56 16.17
C ASN A 111 4.01 11.46 15.84
N LYS A 112 3.18 12.20 16.60
CA LYS A 112 1.71 12.20 16.43
C LYS A 112 1.23 12.34 14.98
N LYS A 113 1.83 13.23 14.20
CA LYS A 113 1.42 13.44 12.80
C LYS A 113 1.76 12.21 11.96
N GLN A 114 2.99 11.72 12.10
CA GLN A 114 3.46 10.54 11.39
C GLN A 114 2.67 9.27 11.76
N CYS A 115 2.32 9.06 13.03
CA CYS A 115 1.46 7.94 13.44
C CYS A 115 0.09 8.01 12.74
N ARG A 116 -0.52 9.20 12.65
CA ARG A 116 -1.81 9.37 11.95
C ARG A 116 -1.69 9.03 10.47
N ASP A 117 -0.66 9.57 9.81
CA ASP A 117 -0.41 9.32 8.39
C ASP A 117 -0.11 7.84 8.14
N ALA A 118 0.70 7.20 9.00
CA ALA A 118 1.03 5.78 8.93
C ALA A 118 -0.18 4.87 9.12
N LEU A 119 -1.05 5.19 10.09
CA LEU A 119 -2.26 4.42 10.36
C LEU A 119 -3.24 4.48 9.18
N ASP A 120 -3.42 5.65 8.57
CA ASP A 120 -4.23 5.80 7.36
C ASP A 120 -3.67 4.95 6.20
N LEU A 121 -2.34 4.99 5.99
CA LEU A 121 -1.67 4.17 4.99
C LEU A 121 -1.85 2.67 5.25
N TYR A 122 -1.79 2.23 6.50
CA TYR A 122 -2.00 0.83 6.87
C TYR A 122 -3.45 0.38 6.65
N LYS A 123 -4.45 1.19 7.03
CA LYS A 123 -5.86 0.88 6.74
C LYS A 123 -6.11 0.76 5.23
N LYS A 124 -5.52 1.66 4.45
CA LYS A 124 -5.52 1.64 2.98
C LYS A 124 -4.85 0.40 2.40
N PHE A 125 -3.84 -0.15 3.06
CA PHE A 125 -3.21 -1.43 2.68
C PHE A 125 -4.17 -2.60 2.83
N LEU A 126 -4.90 -2.69 3.96
CA LEU A 126 -5.85 -3.78 4.20
C LEU A 126 -6.92 -3.85 3.11
N ILE A 127 -7.47 -2.72 2.68
CA ILE A 127 -8.48 -2.67 1.60
C ILE A 127 -7.88 -3.14 0.27
N ARG A 128 -6.64 -2.75 -0.04
CA ARG A 128 -5.98 -3.13 -1.29
C ARG A 128 -5.62 -4.60 -1.32
N MET A 129 -5.33 -5.23 -0.18
CA MET A 129 -5.08 -6.67 -0.10
C MET A 129 -6.26 -7.48 -0.66
N ASP A 130 -7.50 -7.10 -0.34
CA ASP A 130 -8.68 -7.82 -0.85
C ASP A 130 -8.78 -7.71 -2.38
N ARG A 131 -8.56 -6.50 -2.93
CA ARG A 131 -8.55 -6.27 -4.39
C ARG A 131 -7.42 -6.99 -5.11
N VAL A 132 -6.23 -7.10 -4.48
CA VAL A 132 -5.13 -7.92 -5.02
C VAL A 132 -5.55 -9.39 -5.06
N GLY A 133 -6.22 -9.88 -4.01
CA GLY A 133 -6.75 -11.25 -3.98
C GLY A 133 -7.77 -11.53 -5.09
N GLU A 134 -8.64 -10.57 -5.39
CA GLU A 134 -9.58 -10.66 -6.53
C GLU A 134 -8.85 -10.75 -7.87
N PHE A 135 -7.83 -9.90 -8.09
CA PHE A 135 -7.01 -9.96 -9.29
C PHE A 135 -6.30 -11.32 -9.43
N LEU A 136 -5.72 -11.84 -8.34
CA LEU A 136 -5.02 -13.12 -8.34
C LEU A 136 -5.95 -14.32 -8.62
N LYS A 137 -7.22 -14.24 -8.22
CA LYS A 137 -8.23 -15.26 -8.60
C LYS A 137 -8.50 -15.24 -10.11
N VAL A 138 -8.56 -14.06 -10.73
CA VAL A 138 -8.69 -13.96 -12.20
C VAL A 138 -7.46 -14.57 -12.87
N ALA A 139 -6.26 -14.29 -12.35
CA ALA A 139 -5.01 -14.88 -12.82
C ALA A 139 -5.01 -16.42 -12.74
N GLU A 140 -5.43 -16.98 -11.60
CA GLU A 140 -5.58 -18.44 -11.45
C GLU A 140 -6.58 -19.02 -12.46
N ASN A 141 -7.73 -18.37 -12.65
CA ASN A 141 -8.79 -18.83 -13.55
C ASN A 141 -8.38 -18.85 -15.03
N VAL A 142 -7.42 -18.03 -15.43
CA VAL A 142 -6.89 -18.03 -16.81
C VAL A 142 -5.65 -18.90 -16.98
N GLY A 143 -5.30 -19.68 -15.97
CA GLY A 143 -4.26 -20.70 -16.04
C GLY A 143 -2.86 -20.23 -15.67
N ILE A 144 -2.72 -19.13 -14.91
CA ILE A 144 -1.42 -18.81 -14.30
C ILE A 144 -1.10 -19.84 -13.21
N ASP A 145 0.13 -20.34 -13.23
CA ASP A 145 0.59 -21.36 -12.29
C ASP A 145 0.48 -20.89 -10.84
N LYS A 146 -0.07 -21.73 -9.96
CA LYS A 146 -0.22 -21.42 -8.53
C LYS A 146 1.11 -21.09 -7.85
N GLY A 147 2.22 -21.63 -8.34
CA GLY A 147 3.56 -21.31 -7.84
C GLY A 147 4.02 -19.87 -8.13
N GLU A 148 3.40 -19.19 -9.10
CA GLU A 148 3.64 -17.77 -9.38
C GLU A 148 2.71 -16.84 -8.58
N ILE A 149 1.65 -17.38 -7.97
CA ILE A 149 0.66 -16.63 -7.22
C ILE A 149 1.11 -16.55 -5.74
N PRO A 150 1.23 -15.34 -5.16
CA PRO A 150 1.68 -15.17 -3.80
C PRO A 150 0.56 -15.49 -2.81
N ASP A 151 0.90 -16.17 -1.72
CA ASP A 151 -0.04 -16.42 -0.63
C ASP A 151 -0.37 -15.11 0.11
N LEU A 152 -1.66 -14.77 0.14
CA LEU A 152 -2.17 -13.61 0.85
C LEU A 152 -2.55 -14.00 2.28
N THR A 153 -1.67 -13.73 3.23
CA THR A 153 -1.97 -13.90 4.66
C THR A 153 -2.68 -12.66 5.20
N LYS A 154 -3.87 -12.84 5.78
CA LYS A 154 -4.58 -11.74 6.45
C LYS A 154 -3.81 -11.25 7.67
N ALA A 155 -3.69 -9.93 7.80
CA ALA A 155 -3.14 -9.33 8.99
C ALA A 155 -4.04 -9.61 10.21
N PRO A 156 -3.47 -9.86 11.41
CA PRO A 156 -4.26 -10.06 12.61
C PRO A 156 -5.01 -8.78 12.98
N SER A 157 -6.29 -8.90 13.31
CA SER A 157 -7.14 -7.75 13.68
C SER A 157 -6.61 -7.00 14.90
N SER A 158 -6.02 -7.73 15.87
CA SER A 158 -5.41 -7.17 17.07
C SER A 158 -4.28 -6.17 16.79
N LEU A 159 -3.60 -6.27 15.64
CA LEU A 159 -2.58 -5.31 15.26
C LEU A 159 -3.19 -3.95 14.97
N LEU A 160 -4.33 -3.90 14.29
CA LEU A 160 -5.00 -2.62 14.01
C LEU A 160 -5.43 -1.93 15.32
N ASP A 161 -6.02 -2.70 16.23
CA ASP A 161 -6.44 -2.19 17.54
C ASP A 161 -5.26 -1.61 18.33
N ALA A 162 -4.10 -2.29 18.32
CA ALA A 162 -2.89 -1.81 18.99
C ALA A 162 -2.36 -0.49 18.39
N LEU A 163 -2.39 -0.34 17.06
CA LEU A 163 -1.95 0.89 16.40
C LEU A 163 -2.89 2.07 16.71
N GLU A 164 -4.20 1.81 16.75
CA GLU A 164 -5.21 2.81 17.11
C GLU A 164 -5.09 3.26 18.56
N GLN A 165 -4.93 2.32 19.49
CA GLN A 165 -4.73 2.61 20.91
C GLN A 165 -3.46 3.44 21.14
N HIS A 166 -2.36 3.11 20.46
CA HIS A 166 -1.12 3.87 20.56
C HIS A 166 -1.31 5.32 20.10
N LEU A 167 -1.95 5.53 18.94
CA LEU A 167 -2.27 6.88 18.45
C LEU A 167 -3.12 7.63 19.49
N ALA A 168 -4.22 7.03 19.97
CA ALA A 168 -5.09 7.63 20.97
C ALA A 168 -4.34 8.05 22.25
N SER A 169 -3.39 7.23 22.72
CA SER A 169 -2.56 7.55 23.89
C SER A 169 -1.67 8.78 23.68
N ILE A 170 -1.12 8.95 22.48
CA ILE A 170 -0.31 10.11 22.12
C ILE A 170 -1.20 11.35 21.96
N GLU A 171 -2.43 11.18 21.46
CA GLU A 171 -3.38 12.28 21.33
C GLU A 171 -3.92 12.78 22.66
N GLY A 172 -4.23 11.87 23.60
CA GLY A 172 -4.74 12.19 24.93
C GLY A 172 -3.71 12.84 25.87
N LYS A 173 -2.41 12.59 25.68
CA LYS A 173 -1.34 13.21 26.47
C LYS A 173 -1.27 14.73 26.36
N LYS A 174 -1.83 15.35 25.31
CA LYS A 174 -1.81 16.82 25.14
C LYS A 174 -2.87 17.55 25.97
N SER A 175 -3.88 16.84 26.48
CA SER A 175 -5.00 17.45 27.24
C SER A 175 -4.71 17.62 28.73
N ALA A 176 -3.71 16.92 29.29
CA ALA A 176 -3.39 16.95 30.72
C ALA A 176 -2.29 17.95 31.11
N ALA A 177 -1.62 18.60 30.14
CA ALA A 177 -0.46 19.46 30.40
C ALA A 177 -0.77 20.97 30.51
N ASN A 178 -2.03 21.40 30.37
CA ASN A 178 -2.42 22.82 30.30
C ASN A 178 -3.43 23.27 31.38
N THR A 179 -3.38 22.70 32.60
CA THR A 179 -4.13 23.26 33.73
C THR A 179 -3.17 23.92 34.71
N PRO A 180 -3.03 25.26 34.72
CA PRO A 180 -2.34 25.94 35.81
C PRO A 180 -3.19 25.77 37.06
N THR A 181 -2.71 25.00 38.02
CA THR A 181 -3.31 24.85 39.34
C THR A 181 -3.22 26.22 40.03
N GLN A 182 -4.30 27.00 40.02
CA GLN A 182 -4.41 28.15 40.91
C GLN A 182 -4.50 27.62 42.34
N ALA A 183 -3.38 27.74 43.05
CA ALA A 183 -3.33 27.59 44.49
C ALA A 183 -4.05 28.78 45.14
N THR A 184 -5.31 28.61 45.50
CA THR A 184 -6.01 29.56 46.37
C THR A 184 -5.50 29.38 47.79
N ARG A 185 -4.60 30.27 48.22
CA ARG A 185 -4.25 30.47 49.63
C ARG A 185 -5.50 30.98 50.37
N PHE A 186 -5.96 30.21 51.35
CA PHE A 186 -6.72 30.77 52.47
C PHE A 186 -5.76 30.95 53.65
N CYS A 187 -5.54 32.19 54.04
CA CYS A 187 -4.97 32.54 55.33
C CYS A 187 -6.06 33.22 56.16
N ILE A 188 -6.32 32.60 57.33
CA ILE A 188 -6.82 33.09 58.63
C ILE A 188 -7.99 34.07 58.61
#